data_AF-A0A7V9D0N7-F1
#
_entry.id   AF-A0A7V9D0N7-F1
#
_cell.length_a   1.000
_cell.length_b   1.000
_cell.length_c   1.000
_cell.angle_alpha   90.00
_cell.angle_beta   90.00
_cell.angle_gamma   90.00
#
_symmetry.space_group_name_H-M   'P 1'
#
loop_
_entity.id
_entity.type
_entity.pdbx_description
1 polymer ?
#
loop_
_entity_poly.entity_id
_entity_poly.type
_entity_poly.pdbx_seq_one_letter_code
_entity_poly.pdbx_strand_id
1 'polypeptide(L)'
;MSHLPLLAAAALVLTAEDSRSELVWRLASSGFRDTTRVAAGEPEMGADLALTNSAALHEAATLFSGHLTTLLDAARTGDKSGIQRLLAQAAARRRGMYGGRG
;
A
#
# COMPACT_ATOMS: atom_id res chain seq x y z
N MET A 1 0.81 -6.17 -11.65
CA MET A 1 0.55 -5.27 -10.50
C MET A 1 -0.83 -5.43 -9.86
N SER A 2 -1.80 -6.15 -10.44
CA SER A 2 -3.16 -6.32 -9.88
C SER A 2 -3.22 -7.00 -8.50
N HIS A 3 -2.23 -7.84 -8.18
CA HIS A 3 -2.26 -8.74 -7.03
C HIS A 3 -1.59 -8.19 -5.76
N LEU A 4 -0.60 -7.32 -5.91
CA LEU A 4 0.10 -6.69 -4.79
C LEU A 4 -0.82 -5.80 -3.92
N PRO A 5 -1.76 -5.01 -4.48
CA PRO A 5 -2.68 -4.20 -3.67
C PRO A 5 -3.51 -5.01 -2.68
N LEU A 6 -3.92 -6.23 -3.03
CA LEU A 6 -4.66 -7.12 -2.14
C LEU A 6 -3.82 -7.50 -0.91
N LEU A 7 -2.60 -7.99 -1.13
CA LEU A 7 -1.70 -8.39 -0.04
C LEU A 7 -1.24 -7.21 0.81
N ALA A 8 -0.96 -6.06 0.19
CA ALA A 8 -0.61 -4.85 0.92
C ALA A 8 -1.78 -4.37 1.81
N ALA A 9 -3.01 -4.42 1.29
CA ALA A 9 -4.20 -4.07 2.06
C ALA A 9 -4.43 -5.04 3.24
N ALA A 10 -4.26 -6.36 3.01
CA ALA A 10 -4.36 -7.36 4.06
C ALA A 10 -3.31 -7.15 5.15
N ALA A 11 -2.04 -6.92 4.77
CA ALA A 11 -0.96 -6.64 5.72
C ALA A 11 -1.21 -5.36 6.55
N LEU A 12 -1.77 -4.31 5.94
CA LEU A 12 -2.14 -3.08 6.65
C LEU A 12 -3.25 -3.32 7.69
N VAL A 13 -4.26 -4.13 7.35
CA VAL A 13 -5.33 -4.53 8.29
C VAL A 13 -4.77 -5.32 9.47
N LEU A 14 -3.91 -6.30 9.22
CA LEU A 14 -3.30 -7.10 10.28
C LEU A 14 -2.39 -6.25 11.19
N THR A 15 -1.62 -5.33 10.60
CA THR A 15 -0.79 -4.40 11.38
C THR A 15 -1.62 -3.49 12.28
N ALA A 16 -2.77 -3.02 11.78
CA ALA A 16 -3.72 -2.23 12.55
C ALA A 16 -4.27 -3.03 13.74
N GLU A 17 -4.63 -4.30 13.52
CA GLU A 17 -5.11 -5.20 14.56
C GLU A 17 -4.05 -5.45 15.65
N ASP A 18 -2.81 -5.74 15.25
CA ASP A 18 -1.69 -5.97 16.17
C ASP A 18 -1.36 -4.73 17.02
N SER A 19 -1.66 -3.52 16.52
CA SER A 19 -1.49 -2.28 17.28
C SER A 19 -2.50 -2.11 18.44
N ARG A 20 -3.48 -3.02 18.58
CA ARG A 20 -4.51 -3.10 19.65
C ARG A 20 -5.27 -1.81 19.94
N SER A 21 -5.25 -0.88 19.00
CA SER A 21 -5.89 0.40 19.16
C SER A 21 -7.30 0.27 18.58
N GLU A 22 -8.32 0.08 19.42
CA GLU A 22 -9.72 0.23 19.00
C GLU A 22 -9.98 1.60 18.33
N LEU A 23 -9.15 2.59 18.70
CA LEU A 23 -9.11 3.90 18.07
C LEU A 23 -8.65 3.83 16.61
N VAL A 24 -7.83 2.88 16.17
CA VAL A 24 -7.48 2.72 14.74
C VAL A 24 -8.72 2.36 13.93
N TRP A 25 -9.64 1.54 14.44
CA TRP A 25 -10.88 1.19 13.73
C TRP A 25 -11.93 2.32 13.76
N ARG A 26 -11.97 3.09 14.85
CA ARG A 26 -12.88 4.23 15.02
C ARG A 26 -12.39 5.52 14.37
N LEU A 27 -11.08 5.73 14.31
CA LEU A 27 -10.38 6.87 13.68
C LEU A 27 -9.74 6.50 12.35
N ALA A 28 -9.97 5.27 11.84
CA ALA A 28 -9.60 4.89 10.48
C ALA A 28 -10.16 5.95 9.55
N SER A 29 -9.27 6.82 9.08
CA SER A 29 -9.62 7.88 8.16
C SER A 29 -10.33 7.25 6.95
N SER A 30 -11.13 8.04 6.24
CA SER A 30 -11.67 7.60 4.95
C SER A 30 -10.58 7.00 4.05
N GLY A 31 -9.37 7.56 4.11
CA GLY A 31 -8.19 7.04 3.41
C GLY A 31 -7.76 5.62 3.82
N PHE A 32 -7.81 5.26 5.11
CA PHE A 32 -7.52 3.88 5.53
C PHE A 32 -8.58 2.92 4.98
N ARG A 33 -9.87 3.25 5.17
CA ARG A 33 -10.99 2.43 4.66
C ARG A 33 -10.91 2.24 3.14
N ASP A 34 -10.63 3.30 2.40
CA ASP A 34 -10.53 3.24 0.93
C ASP A 34 -9.33 2.40 0.47
N THR A 35 -8.21 2.50 1.18
CA THR A 35 -6.97 1.75 0.87
C THR A 35 -7.13 0.27 1.19
N THR A 36 -7.81 -0.07 2.29
CA THR A 36 -7.97 -1.46 2.74
C THR A 36 -9.23 -2.14 2.24
N ARG A 37 -10.12 -1.44 1.52
CA ARG A 37 -11.37 -1.99 0.97
C ARG A 37 -11.18 -3.30 0.19
N VAL A 38 -10.07 -3.45 -0.53
CA VAL A 38 -9.79 -4.66 -1.32
C VAL A 38 -9.41 -5.88 -0.48
N ALA A 39 -9.05 -5.71 0.80
CA ALA A 39 -8.72 -6.81 1.70
C ALA A 39 -9.93 -7.64 2.15
N ALA A 40 -11.16 -7.14 1.95
CA ALA A 40 -12.40 -7.84 2.28
C ALA A 40 -12.84 -8.87 1.20
N GLY A 41 -11.92 -9.27 0.31
CA GLY A 41 -12.19 -10.29 -0.71
C GLY A 41 -12.15 -11.72 -0.18
N GLU A 42 -12.49 -12.69 -1.03
CA GLU A 42 -12.52 -14.11 -0.69
C GLU A 42 -11.11 -14.67 -0.39
N PRO A 43 -10.86 -15.26 0.79
CA PRO A 43 -9.52 -15.73 1.19
C PRO A 43 -8.93 -16.80 0.27
N GLU A 44 -9.75 -17.77 -0.17
CA GLU A 44 -9.31 -18.87 -1.04
C GLU A 44 -8.78 -18.34 -2.38
N MET A 45 -9.53 -17.42 -3.00
CA MET A 45 -9.10 -16.76 -4.22
C MET A 45 -7.81 -15.95 -4.03
N GLY A 46 -7.67 -15.28 -2.87
CA GLY A 46 -6.46 -14.53 -2.54
C GLY A 46 -5.22 -15.43 -2.43
N ALA A 47 -5.37 -16.61 -1.83
CA ALA A 47 -4.30 -17.59 -1.69
C ALA A 47 -3.88 -18.17 -3.06
N ASP A 48 -4.84 -18.59 -3.88
CA ASP A 48 -4.57 -19.16 -5.21
C ASP A 48 -3.83 -18.17 -6.11
N LEU A 49 -4.26 -16.91 -6.08
CA LEU A 49 -3.66 -15.82 -6.85
C LEU A 49 -2.23 -15.51 -6.38
N ALA A 50 -1.97 -15.55 -5.08
CA ALA A 50 -0.63 -15.35 -4.53
C ALA A 50 0.32 -16.49 -4.92
N LEU A 51 -0.15 -17.74 -4.90
CA LEU A 51 0.64 -18.91 -5.26
C LEU A 51 0.89 -18.99 -6.77
N THR A 52 -0.13 -18.74 -7.59
CA THR A 52 -0.05 -18.82 -9.06
C THR A 52 0.90 -17.78 -9.65
N ASN A 53 1.04 -16.61 -8.99
CA ASN A 53 1.85 -15.50 -9.49
C ASN A 53 2.99 -15.10 -8.53
N SER A 54 3.51 -16.06 -7.77
CA SER A 54 4.45 -15.82 -6.67
C SER A 54 5.70 -15.04 -7.08
N ALA A 55 6.33 -15.36 -8.22
CA ALA A 55 7.56 -14.70 -8.66
C ALA A 55 7.38 -13.20 -8.95
N ALA A 56 6.40 -12.84 -9.79
CA ALA A 56 6.11 -11.45 -10.11
C ALA A 56 5.58 -10.67 -8.89
N LEU A 57 4.90 -11.37 -7.98
CA LEU A 57 4.44 -10.78 -6.73
C LEU A 57 5.62 -10.47 -5.79
N HIS A 58 6.59 -11.37 -5.68
CA HIS A 58 7.79 -11.17 -4.88
C HIS A 58 8.63 -9.99 -5.40
N GLU A 59 8.80 -9.88 -6.72
CA GLU A 59 9.47 -8.74 -7.33
C GLU A 59 8.76 -7.42 -7.01
N ALA A 60 7.44 -7.37 -7.21
CA ALA A 60 6.65 -6.18 -6.92
C ALA A 60 6.65 -5.83 -5.42
N ALA A 61 6.58 -6.83 -4.54
CA ALA A 61 6.64 -6.65 -3.09
C ALA A 61 8.01 -6.13 -2.63
N THR A 62 9.09 -6.60 -3.26
CA THR A 62 10.46 -6.11 -2.99
C THR A 62 10.57 -4.62 -3.32
N LEU A 63 10.09 -4.20 -4.50
CA LEU A 63 10.09 -2.79 -4.91
C LEU A 63 9.24 -1.94 -3.97
N PHE A 64 8.04 -2.41 -3.62
CA PHE A 64 7.15 -1.72 -2.68
C PHE A 64 7.81 -1.52 -1.30
N SER A 65 8.37 -2.58 -0.73
CA SER A 65 9.06 -2.53 0.56
C SER A 65 10.27 -1.59 0.52
N GLY A 66 11.02 -1.56 -0.60
CA GLY A 66 12.12 -0.62 -0.80
C GLY A 66 11.66 0.85 -0.81
N HIS A 67 10.55 1.15 -1.50
CA HIS A 67 9.97 2.50 -1.47
C HIS A 67 9.46 2.91 -0.09
N LEU A 68 8.80 1.98 0.63
CA LEU A 68 8.36 2.22 1.99
C LEU A 68 9.55 2.50 2.92
N THR A 69 10.61 1.70 2.84
CA THR A 69 11.85 1.89 3.61
C THR A 69 12.46 3.26 3.34
N THR A 70 12.54 3.65 2.06
CA THR A 70 13.08 4.97 1.67
C THR A 70 12.29 6.12 2.29
N LEU A 71 10.96 6.05 2.31
CA LEU A 71 10.10 7.05 2.94
C LEU A 71 10.32 7.10 4.46
N LEU A 72 10.43 5.94 5.11
CA LEU A 72 10.67 5.84 6.54
C LEU A 72 12.05 6.38 6.93
N ASP A 73 13.08 6.11 6.15
CA ASP A 73 14.43 6.66 6.38
C ASP A 73 14.48 8.18 6.20
N ALA A 74 13.78 8.71 5.19
CA ALA A 74 13.66 10.15 5.02
C ALA A 74 12.93 10.79 6.22
N ALA A 75 11.88 10.14 6.74
CA ALA A 75 11.19 10.60 7.96
C ALA A 75 12.10 10.54 9.20
N ARG A 76 12.84 9.44 9.37
CA ARG A 76 13.78 9.23 10.48
C ARG A 76 14.89 10.28 10.51
N THR A 77 15.36 10.71 9.35
CA THR A 77 16.43 11.72 9.20
C THR A 77 15.91 13.16 9.12
N GLY A 78 14.58 13.36 9.12
CA GLY A 78 13.97 14.68 9.00
C GLY A 78 14.06 15.30 7.59
N ASP A 79 14.34 14.51 6.56
CA ASP A 79 14.41 14.96 5.16
C ASP A 79 13.00 15.22 4.58
N LYS A 80 12.39 16.31 5.03
CA LYS A 80 11.08 16.77 4.55
C LYS A 80 11.05 16.97 3.04
N SER A 81 12.14 17.49 2.47
CA SER A 81 12.23 17.73 1.02
C SER A 81 12.26 16.43 0.24
N GLY A 82 12.97 15.40 0.73
CA GLY A 82 12.95 14.05 0.16
C GLY A 82 11.56 13.43 0.15
N ILE A 83 10.87 13.50 1.29
CA ILE A 83 9.47 13.02 1.39
C ILE A 83 8.58 13.76 0.38
N GLN A 84 8.67 15.09 0.32
CA GLN A 84 7.87 15.88 -0.63
C GLN A 84 8.13 15.49 -2.08
N ARG A 85 9.40 15.26 -2.46
CA ARG A 85 9.75 14.81 -3.81
C ARG A 85 9.13 13.45 -4.13
N LEU A 86 9.27 12.47 -3.23
CA LEU A 86 8.73 11.12 -3.43
C LEU A 86 7.19 11.14 -3.54
N LEU A 87 6.51 11.86 -2.65
CA LEU A 87 5.05 12.01 -2.70
C LEU A 87 4.59 12.75 -3.96
N ALA A 88 5.29 13.80 -4.39
CA ALA A 88 4.97 14.54 -5.61
C ALA A 88 5.13 13.66 -6.86
N GLN A 89 6.20 12.85 -6.93
CA GLN A 89 6.41 11.88 -8.00
C GLN A 89 5.26 10.87 -8.07
N ALA A 90 4.87 10.29 -6.93
CA ALA A 90 3.74 9.35 -6.86
C ALA A 90 2.43 10.01 -7.32
N ALA A 91 2.15 11.23 -6.85
CA ALA A 91 0.94 11.96 -7.21
C ALA A 91 0.89 12.33 -8.71
N ALA A 92 2.01 12.75 -9.30
CA ALA A 92 2.11 13.05 -10.72
C ALA A 92 1.85 11.81 -11.58
N ARG A 93 2.45 10.66 -11.22
CA ARG A 93 2.22 9.38 -11.91
C ARG A 93 0.76 8.95 -11.83
N ARG A 94 0.14 9.03 -10.64
CA ARG A 94 -1.28 8.68 -10.46
C ARG A 94 -2.21 9.57 -11.30
N ARG A 95 -1.99 10.88 -11.32
CA ARG A 95 -2.80 11.80 -12.15
C ARG A 95 -2.66 11.49 -13.64
N GLY A 96 -1.43 11.16 -14.09
CA GLY A 96 -1.18 10.76 -15.47
C GLY A 96 -1.90 9.48 -15.91
N MET A 97 -2.19 8.55 -14.99
CA MET A 97 -2.93 7.33 -15.31
C MET A 97 -4.41 7.58 -15.66
N TYR A 98 -5.01 8.63 -15.10
CA TYR A 98 -6.44 8.95 -15.30
C TYR A 98 -6.69 10.18 -16.19
N GLY A 99 -5.67 10.99 -16.46
CA GLY A 99 -5.76 12.19 -17.31
C GLY A 99 -5.84 11.95 -18.82
N GLY A 100 -6.11 10.71 -19.26
CA GLY A 100 -6.20 10.31 -20.68
C GLY A 100 -7.63 10.09 -21.20
N ARG A 101 -8.66 10.54 -20.49
CA ARG A 101 -10.02 10.62 -21.03
C ARG A 101 -10.50 12.06 -20.84
N GLY A 102 -10.75 12.73 -21.95
CA GLY A 102 -11.28 14.09 -22.01
C GLY A 102 -12.68 14.23 -21.44
#